data_AF-A0A9D7T744-F1
#
_entry.id   AF-A0A9D7T744-F1
#
_cell.length_a   1.000
_cell.length_b   1.000
_cell.length_c   1.000
_cell.angle_alpha   90.00
_cell.angle_beta   90.00
_cell.angle_gamma   90.00
#
_symmetry.space_group_name_H-M   'P 1'
#
loop_
_entity.id
_entity.type
_entity.pdbx_description
1 polymer ?
#
loop_
_entity_poly.entity_id
_entity_poly.type
_entity_poly.pdbx_seq_one_letter_code
_entity_poly.pdbx_strand_id
1 'polypeptide(L)'
;MRKPRAELRALEAERHVDVDPRFAGHELPYGISIGRVSAGDWSSSVPDLLTAEGRYGVRLGEDPAQARAAFEERVAQACAADPWLRENPVVVTWPGVSSLREPCARAPAHR
;
A
#
# COMPACT_ATOMS: atom_id res chain seq x y z
N MET A 1 -10.76 -8.82 -15.43
CA MET A 1 -9.69 -9.06 -14.44
C MET A 1 -9.25 -7.71 -13.89
N ARG A 2 -9.75 -7.31 -12.72
CA ARG A 2 -9.40 -6.03 -12.08
C ARG A 2 -8.14 -6.28 -11.24
N LYS A 3 -7.04 -5.61 -11.57
CA LYS A 3 -5.76 -5.81 -10.86
C LYS A 3 -5.80 -5.07 -9.52
N PRO A 4 -5.17 -5.57 -8.44
CA PRO A 4 -5.18 -4.93 -7.11
C PRO A 4 -4.79 -3.45 -7.12
N ARG A 5 -3.85 -3.06 -8.00
CA ARG A 5 -3.44 -1.67 -8.21
C ARG A 5 -4.59 -0.75 -8.69
N ALA A 6 -5.55 -1.28 -9.43
CA ALA A 6 -6.71 -0.52 -9.89
C ALA A 6 -7.68 -0.24 -8.72
N GLU A 7 -7.90 -1.22 -7.84
CA GLU A 7 -8.74 -1.07 -6.65
C GLU A 7 -8.14 -0.06 -5.65
N LEU A 8 -6.83 -0.09 -5.45
CA LEU A 8 -6.14 0.87 -4.60
C LEU A 8 -6.24 2.30 -5.15
N ARG A 9 -6.15 2.47 -6.48
CA ARG A 9 -6.34 3.79 -7.10
C ARG A 9 -7.79 4.29 -7.02
N ALA A 10 -8.77 3.39 -7.09
CA ALA A 10 -10.16 3.75 -6.88
C ALA A 10 -10.39 4.21 -5.43
N LEU A 11 -9.83 3.49 -4.44
CA LEU A 11 -9.90 3.86 -3.03
C LEU A 11 -9.24 5.22 -2.77
N GLU A 12 -8.07 5.47 -3.36
CA GLU A 12 -7.39 6.76 -3.27
C GLU A 12 -8.24 7.90 -3.86
N ALA A 13 -8.85 7.68 -5.03
CA ALA A 13 -9.73 8.66 -5.67
C ALA A 13 -10.98 8.97 -4.82
N GLU A 14 -11.65 7.96 -4.28
CA GLU A 14 -12.79 8.12 -3.36
C GLU A 14 -12.40 8.93 -2.12
N ARG A 15 -11.18 8.69 -1.60
CA ARG A 15 -10.70 9.38 -0.41
C ARG A 15 -10.36 10.85 -0.64
N HIS A 16 -10.18 11.26 -1.90
CA HIS A 16 -9.86 12.64 -2.29
C HIS A 16 -11.07 13.47 -2.79
N VAL A 17 -12.31 12.96 -2.70
CA VAL A 17 -13.51 13.73 -3.09
C VAL A 17 -13.87 14.80 -2.06
N ASP A 18 -13.89 14.44 -0.77
CA ASP A 18 -14.24 15.35 0.34
C ASP A 18 -13.02 15.66 1.22
N VAL A 19 -12.08 16.42 0.66
CA VAL A 19 -10.85 16.83 1.36
C VAL A 19 -11.14 17.98 2.31
N ASP A 20 -10.62 17.91 3.54
CA ASP A 20 -10.74 19.00 4.52
C ASP A 20 -10.13 20.30 3.95
N PRO A 21 -10.79 21.46 4.08
CA PRO A 21 -10.30 22.75 3.58
C PRO A 21 -8.86 23.10 3.99
N ARG A 22 -8.36 22.57 5.11
CA ARG A 22 -6.97 22.73 5.57
C ARG A 22 -5.94 22.13 4.61
N PHE A 23 -6.35 21.19 3.76
CA PHE A 23 -5.50 20.60 2.73
C PHE A 23 -5.87 21.08 1.31
N ALA A 24 -6.67 22.15 1.19
CA ALA A 24 -6.99 22.74 -0.10
C ALA A 24 -5.70 23.12 -0.86
N GLY A 25 -5.54 22.58 -2.07
CA GLY A 25 -4.37 22.79 -2.92
C GLY A 25 -3.28 21.71 -2.84
N HIS A 26 -3.40 20.72 -1.94
CA HIS A 26 -2.52 19.55 -1.94
C HIS A 26 -3.07 18.45 -2.86
N GLU A 27 -2.23 17.93 -3.76
CA GLU A 27 -2.65 16.91 -4.74
C GLU A 27 -2.98 15.55 -4.12
N LEU A 28 -2.37 15.18 -2.98
CA LEU A 28 -2.53 13.86 -2.35
C LEU A 28 -2.53 13.95 -0.80
N PRO A 29 -3.54 14.58 -0.19
CA PRO A 29 -3.59 14.77 1.27
C PRO A 29 -3.68 13.46 2.05
N TYR A 30 -4.29 12.42 1.47
CA TYR A 30 -4.47 11.10 2.08
C TYR A 30 -4.02 9.98 1.13
N GLY A 31 -2.90 10.22 0.45
CA GLY A 31 -2.41 9.34 -0.62
C GLY A 31 -2.05 7.92 -0.16
N ILE A 32 -2.15 6.98 -1.10
CA ILE A 32 -1.70 5.61 -0.98
C ILE A 32 -0.45 5.46 -1.85
N SER A 33 0.72 5.33 -1.23
CA SER A 33 1.97 5.15 -1.96
C SER A 33 2.58 3.78 -1.71
N ILE A 34 3.12 3.16 -2.75
CA ILE A 34 3.92 1.94 -2.63
C ILE A 34 5.38 2.36 -2.85
N GLY A 35 6.20 2.27 -1.81
CA GLY A 35 7.60 2.67 -1.83
C GLY A 35 8.57 1.54 -2.14
N ARG A 36 8.17 0.29 -1.90
CA ARG A 36 9.00 -0.89 -2.18
C ARG A 36 8.13 -2.04 -2.70
N VAL A 37 8.63 -2.70 -3.74
CA VAL A 37 8.04 -3.92 -4.29
C VAL A 37 9.16 -4.94 -4.43
N SER A 38 8.96 -6.14 -3.93
CA SER A 38 9.85 -7.29 -4.09
C SER A 38 9.06 -8.44 -4.69
N ALA A 39 9.57 -9.10 -5.74
CA ALA A 39 8.87 -10.20 -6.40
C ALA A 39 9.85 -11.21 -6.98
N GLY A 40 9.74 -12.47 -6.54
CA GLY A 40 10.58 -13.58 -6.98
C GLY A 40 12.06 -13.47 -6.58
N ASP A 41 12.75 -14.60 -6.67
CA ASP A 41 14.15 -14.74 -6.27
C ASP A 41 15.08 -15.08 -7.45
N TRP A 42 14.51 -15.39 -8.63
CA TRP A 42 15.25 -15.84 -9.80
C TRP A 42 14.65 -15.34 -11.12
N SER A 43 15.50 -14.92 -12.06
CA SER A 43 15.10 -14.21 -13.28
C SER A 43 14.33 -15.04 -14.32
N SER A 44 14.43 -16.37 -14.24
CA SER A 44 13.76 -17.30 -15.18
C SER A 44 12.64 -18.13 -14.52
N SER A 45 12.20 -17.75 -13.32
CA SER A 45 11.09 -18.41 -12.63
C SER A 45 9.87 -17.49 -12.59
N VAL A 46 8.67 -18.06 -12.65
CA VAL A 46 7.46 -17.31 -12.33
C VAL A 46 7.52 -16.97 -10.84
N PRO A 47 7.41 -15.70 -10.43
CA PRO A 47 7.51 -15.31 -9.03
C PRO A 47 6.31 -15.84 -8.24
N ASP A 48 6.57 -16.67 -7.23
CA ASP A 48 5.54 -17.27 -6.37
C ASP A 48 5.05 -16.31 -5.26
N LEU A 49 5.83 -15.26 -4.98
CA LEU A 49 5.53 -14.26 -3.95
C LEU A 49 5.87 -12.84 -4.43
N LEU A 50 4.95 -11.91 -4.18
CA LEU A 50 5.18 -10.48 -4.31
C LEU A 50 4.81 -9.78 -2.99
N THR A 51 5.74 -8.99 -2.47
CA THR A 51 5.52 -8.12 -1.32
C THR A 51 5.56 -6.67 -1.77
N ALA A 52 4.51 -5.91 -1.46
CA ALA A 52 4.44 -4.47 -1.68
C ALA A 52 4.31 -3.75 -0.35
N GLU A 53 5.20 -2.78 -0.12
CA GLU A 53 5.26 -1.99 1.10
C GLU A 53 5.10 -0.51 0.78
N GLY A 54 4.34 0.18 1.63
CA GLY A 54 3.82 1.49 1.30
C GLY A 54 3.34 2.29 2.49
N ARG A 55 2.79 3.46 2.19
CA ARG A 55 2.11 4.33 3.15
C ARG A 55 0.64 4.43 2.76
N TYR A 56 -0.19 4.45 3.79
CA TYR A 56 -1.63 4.64 3.65
C TYR A 56 -2.05 5.88 4.47
N GLY A 57 -2.52 6.91 3.79
CA GLY A 57 -2.97 8.16 4.42
C GLY A 57 -4.32 8.03 5.12
N VAL A 58 -4.37 8.42 6.39
CA VAL A 58 -5.59 8.48 7.21
C VAL A 58 -6.15 9.90 7.18
N ARG A 59 -7.47 10.05 7.06
CA ARG A 59 -8.14 11.35 7.01
C ARG A 59 -8.02 12.07 8.36
N LEU A 60 -8.06 13.39 8.33
CA LEU A 60 -7.99 14.18 9.56
C LEU A 60 -9.28 13.96 10.37
N GLY A 61 -9.16 13.42 11.58
CA GLY A 61 -10.30 13.06 12.43
C GLY A 61 -10.94 11.70 12.14
N GLU A 62 -10.42 10.94 11.17
CA GLU A 62 -10.83 9.54 10.95
C GLU A 62 -10.09 8.62 11.94
N ASP A 63 -10.82 7.66 12.49
CA ASP A 63 -10.23 6.62 13.32
C ASP A 63 -9.28 5.75 12.48
N PRO A 64 -7.98 5.63 12.84
CA PRO A 64 -7.05 4.78 12.13
C PRO A 64 -7.52 3.33 12.01
N ALA A 65 -8.31 2.80 12.95
CA ALA A 65 -8.86 1.46 12.84
C ALA A 65 -9.87 1.34 11.70
N GLN A 66 -10.74 2.33 11.53
CA GLN A 66 -11.70 2.39 10.42
C GLN A 66 -10.98 2.53 9.07
N ALA A 67 -9.94 3.36 9.01
CA ALA A 67 -9.15 3.53 7.80
C ALA A 67 -8.46 2.23 7.38
N ARG A 68 -7.89 1.48 8.34
CA ARG A 68 -7.29 0.16 8.09
C ARG A 68 -8.33 -0.86 7.61
N ALA A 69 -9.49 -0.91 8.26
CA ALA A 69 -10.57 -1.79 7.86
C ALA A 69 -11.04 -1.52 6.41
N ALA A 70 -11.19 -0.24 6.04
CA ALA A 70 -11.56 0.14 4.67
C ALA A 70 -10.50 -0.29 3.63
N PHE A 71 -9.21 -0.22 3.98
CA PHE A 71 -8.14 -0.72 3.13
C PHE A 71 -8.17 -2.24 2.99
N GLU A 72 -8.31 -2.97 4.11
CA GLU A 72 -8.38 -4.42 4.13
C GLU A 72 -9.60 -4.95 3.36
N GLU A 73 -10.75 -4.31 3.50
CA GLU A 73 -11.96 -4.65 2.76
C GLU A 73 -11.76 -4.45 1.25
N ARG A 74 -11.14 -3.34 0.84
CA ARG A 74 -10.84 -3.10 -0.58
C ARG A 74 -9.87 -4.14 -1.14
N VAL A 75 -8.87 -4.56 -0.37
CA VAL A 75 -7.94 -5.64 -0.76
C VAL A 75 -8.68 -6.97 -0.86
N ALA A 76 -9.58 -7.29 0.07
CA ALA A 76 -10.40 -8.51 0.01
C ALA A 76 -11.31 -8.53 -1.22
N GLN A 77 -11.94 -7.40 -1.56
CA GLN A 77 -12.73 -7.26 -2.79
C GLN A 77 -11.87 -7.46 -4.05
N ALA A 78 -10.65 -6.90 -4.06
CA ALA A 78 -9.70 -7.12 -5.14
C ALA A 78 -9.33 -8.61 -5.29
N CYS A 79 -9.13 -9.31 -4.17
CA CYS A 79 -8.84 -10.75 -4.17
C CYS A 79 -10.03 -11.55 -4.70
N ALA A 80 -11.26 -11.21 -4.28
CA ALA A 80 -12.48 -11.88 -4.73
C ALA A 80 -12.73 -11.73 -6.25
N ALA A 81 -12.31 -10.60 -6.84
CA ALA A 81 -12.49 -10.31 -8.26
C ALA A 81 -11.47 -11.00 -9.19
N ASP A 82 -10.46 -11.67 -8.64
CA ASP A 82 -9.42 -12.36 -9.41
C ASP A 82 -9.41 -13.87 -9.10
N PRO A 83 -9.45 -14.75 -10.12
CA PRO A 83 -9.47 -16.20 -9.89
C PRO A 83 -8.29 -16.72 -9.06
N TRP A 84 -7.08 -16.22 -9.30
CA TRP A 84 -5.89 -16.70 -8.59
C TRP A 84 -5.82 -16.15 -7.17
N LEU A 85 -6.16 -14.87 -6.98
CA LEU A 85 -6.17 -14.25 -5.64
C LEU A 85 -7.33 -14.73 -4.75
N ARG A 86 -8.41 -15.28 -5.31
CA ARG A 86 -9.44 -15.97 -4.52
C ARG A 86 -8.89 -17.19 -3.79
N GLU A 87 -8.01 -17.93 -4.45
CA GLU A 87 -7.35 -19.12 -3.89
C GLU A 87 -6.08 -18.74 -3.11
N ASN A 88 -5.48 -17.57 -3.41
CA ASN A 88 -4.25 -17.06 -2.80
C ASN A 88 -4.46 -15.60 -2.32
N PRO A 89 -5.20 -15.39 -1.22
CA PRO A 89 -5.57 -14.05 -0.77
C PRO A 89 -4.34 -13.26 -0.31
N VAL A 90 -4.34 -11.95 -0.61
CA VAL A 90 -3.29 -11.03 -0.16
C VAL A 90 -3.37 -10.84 1.35
N VAL A 91 -2.24 -11.01 2.03
CA VAL A 91 -2.12 -10.73 3.47
C VAL A 91 -1.68 -9.28 3.66
N VAL A 92 -2.50 -8.51 4.39
CA VAL A 92 -2.18 -7.12 4.77
C VAL A 92 -1.57 -7.12 6.17
N THR A 93 -0.45 -6.41 6.33
CA THR A 93 0.17 -6.20 7.65
C THR A 93 0.42 -4.71 7.88
N TRP A 94 0.30 -4.27 9.13
CA TRP A 94 0.51 -2.89 9.54
C TRP A 94 1.73 -2.78 10.46
N PRO A 95 2.96 -2.74 9.92
CA PRO A 95 4.14 -2.45 10.72
C PRO A 95 4.02 -1.01 11.23
N GLY A 96 3.71 -0.84 12.50
CA GLY A 96 3.53 0.47 13.13
C GLY A 96 4.78 1.35 13.00
N VAL A 97 4.61 2.67 13.13
CA VAL A 97 5.69 3.67 13.17
C VAL A 97 6.50 3.51 14.46
N SER A 98 7.27 2.43 14.55
CA SER A 98 8.35 2.23 15.51
C SER A 98 9.28 1.17 14.95
N SER A 99 9.95 1.52 13.86
CA SER A 99 11.29 0.99 13.63
C SER A 99 12.21 2.18 13.47
N LEU A 100 12.85 2.59 14.56
CA LEU A 100 14.19 3.17 14.47
C LEU A 100 15.04 2.14 13.75
N ARG A 101 15.10 2.21 12.42
CA ARG A 101 16.21 1.62 11.67
C ARG A 101 17.27 2.69 11.63
N GLU A 102 18.35 2.43 12.36
CA GLU A 102 19.60 3.15 12.21
C GLU A 102 19.95 3.26 10.72
N PRO A 103 20.41 4.42 10.23
CA PRO A 103 20.96 4.50 8.88
C PRO A 103 22.17 3.57 8.80
N CYS A 104 22.07 2.51 7.99
CA CYS A 104 23.20 1.69 7.63
C CYS A 104 24.28 2.60 7.04
N ALA A 105 25.46 2.61 7.67
CA ALA A 105 26.57 3.47 7.32
C ALA A 105 26.93 3.35 5.84
N ARG A 106 27.16 4.50 5.20
CA ARG A 106 27.66 4.64 3.82
C ARG A 106 28.93 3.79 3.67
N ALA A 107 28.91 2.81 2.77
CA ALA A 107 30.11 2.06 2.40
C ALA A 107 31.20 3.02 1.88
N PRO A 108 32.49 2.81 2.22
CA PRO A 108 33.56 3.71 1.78
C PRO A 108 33.74 3.62 0.26
N ALA A 109 33.94 4.79 -0.36
CA ALA A 109 34.26 4.89 -1.78
C ALA A 109 35.59 4.16 -2.05
N HIS A 110 35.56 3.21 -2.98
CA HIS A 110 36.77 2.59 -3.50
C HIS A 110 37.55 3.61 -4.35
N ARG A 111 38.86 3.63 -4.12
CA ARG A 111 39.87 4.53 -4.71
C ARG A 111 40.12 4.26 -6.18
#